data_AF-A0A941T5J8-F1
#
_entry.id   AF-A0A941T5J8-F1
#
_cell.length_a   1.000
_cell.length_b   1.000
_cell.length_c   1.000
_cell.angle_alpha   90.00
_cell.angle_beta   90.00
_cell.angle_gamma   90.00
#
_symmetry.space_group_name_H-M   'P 1'
#
loop_
_entity.id
_entity.type
_entity.pdbx_description
1 polymer ?
#
loop_
_entity_poly.entity_id
_entity_poly.type
_entity_poly.pdbx_seq_one_letter_code
_entity_poly.pdbx_strand_id
1 'polypeptide(L)'
;MATSGVPGGGERLPHLARLEEAFGNRHDLSSIRAHQGNAPADACDTLGAEAYATGSSIAFRSAPSLWLTAHEAAHVMQHRHGLGPADAFDAADAPLEQQASAIADRVVAGRSAKDLLPRGEPRAAGSDVQRYTVEALPAGNAQVGEGRQSALFGAQSLYAAPGLISGANANLQKVGKQGSYIELGTGGGSVSVDGNALSKVEPRFLTKPGGAHAGAEKANAPGGTDTEGTANGPMALWTDCGRSSAAVTGSTGGDDRSVVYRDNGVVKLGKGIDDATVSDWIKGGPNAMANQVYMDLLPGFIARADNAAFVVEGVHYDIKSNTAAGALGGAAVGAGLGALVGSFIGGVGAGPGAVIGGIIGAIGGAIAGSQTQTKVFRKPATIAEAKTMYLALGNAGMDKFDKEAGINFYANPEIGESYSMATEGDMPGFKSYPGESTWNYHWAGVIMKDGSDNITLENFAVTAAYAASKGVSSWNFIDRAWNFSMYGTTDKSQTFHQEHLASKTHGSHATSIAVRTDI
;
A
#
# COMPACT_ATOMS: atom_id res chain seq x y z
N MET A 1 24.46 -44.41 12.93
CA MET A 1 23.28 -43.61 13.32
C MET A 1 23.74 -42.19 13.58
N ALA A 2 23.41 -41.27 12.68
CA ALA A 2 23.38 -39.83 12.92
C ALA A 2 22.37 -39.29 11.91
N THR A 3 21.21 -38.89 12.42
CA THR A 3 20.03 -38.47 11.65
C THR A 3 20.30 -37.11 11.02
N SER A 4 20.23 -37.07 9.69
CA SER A 4 20.20 -35.85 8.88
C SER A 4 19.00 -34.98 9.27
N GLY A 5 19.26 -33.79 9.81
CA GLY A 5 18.26 -32.73 9.99
C GLY A 5 18.06 -31.96 8.69
N VAL A 6 16.81 -31.71 8.35
CA VAL A 6 16.34 -31.03 7.13
C VAL A 6 16.92 -29.60 7.02
N PRO A 7 17.41 -29.15 5.84
CA PRO A 7 17.81 -27.75 5.65
C PRO A 7 16.56 -26.89 5.43
N GLY A 8 16.32 -25.91 6.31
CA GLY A 8 15.30 -24.87 6.09
C GLY A 8 14.52 -24.36 7.31
N GLY A 9 14.60 -25.01 8.48
CA GLY A 9 13.97 -24.51 9.71
C GLY A 9 15.02 -24.02 10.69
N GLY A 10 15.10 -22.71 10.96
CA GLY A 10 16.01 -22.18 11.98
C GLY A 10 15.78 -22.81 13.37
N GLU A 11 16.75 -22.68 14.25
CA GLU A 11 16.67 -23.21 15.61
C GLU A 11 15.81 -22.30 16.51
N ARG A 12 15.49 -22.78 17.72
CA ARG A 12 14.87 -21.91 18.73
C ARG A 12 15.86 -20.82 19.12
N LEU A 13 15.32 -19.65 19.45
CA LEU A 13 16.12 -18.51 19.90
C LEU A 13 17.01 -18.92 21.09
N PRO A 14 18.34 -18.66 21.05
CA PRO A 14 19.19 -18.82 22.22
C PRO A 14 18.63 -18.05 23.42
N HIS A 15 18.84 -18.57 24.63
CA HIS A 15 18.37 -17.93 25.86
C HIS A 15 16.84 -17.66 25.97
N LEU A 16 16.01 -18.33 25.16
CA LEU A 16 14.56 -18.09 25.06
C LEU A 16 13.86 -17.99 26.43
N ALA A 17 14.12 -18.92 27.35
CA ALA A 17 13.48 -18.92 28.67
C ALA A 17 13.75 -17.62 29.47
N ARG A 18 14.97 -17.08 29.38
CA ARG A 18 15.35 -15.83 30.06
C ARG A 18 14.74 -14.61 29.38
N LEU A 19 14.63 -14.66 28.05
CA LEU A 19 14.00 -13.61 27.26
C LEU A 19 12.49 -13.56 27.51
N GLU A 20 11.80 -14.70 27.52
CA GLU A 20 10.36 -14.79 27.79
C GLU A 20 10.01 -14.29 29.20
N GLU A 21 10.84 -14.58 30.20
CA GLU A 21 10.70 -14.05 31.56
C GLU A 21 10.80 -12.53 31.60
N ALA A 22 11.82 -11.96 30.92
CA ALA A 22 12.10 -10.53 30.95
C ALA A 22 11.15 -9.71 30.05
N PHE A 23 10.77 -10.23 28.88
CA PHE A 23 9.83 -9.59 27.95
C PHE A 23 8.39 -9.72 28.46
N GLY A 24 8.09 -10.81 29.18
CA GLY A 24 6.80 -11.09 29.77
C GLY A 24 5.82 -11.76 28.81
N ASN A 25 4.83 -12.44 29.38
CA ASN A 25 3.87 -13.32 28.70
C ASN A 25 2.99 -12.69 27.60
N ARG A 26 3.05 -11.38 27.38
CA ARG A 26 2.31 -10.69 26.32
C ARG A 26 3.04 -10.70 24.98
N HIS A 27 4.33 -11.01 24.97
CA HIS A 27 5.17 -11.01 23.76
C HIS A 27 5.61 -12.44 23.46
N ASP A 28 5.08 -13.02 22.37
CA ASP A 28 5.45 -14.36 21.93
C ASP A 28 6.80 -14.38 21.22
N LEU A 29 7.81 -14.93 21.87
CA LEU A 29 9.15 -15.14 21.31
C LEU A 29 9.34 -16.56 20.74
N SER A 30 8.39 -17.47 20.99
CA SER A 30 8.51 -18.89 20.59
C SER A 30 8.40 -19.10 19.07
N SER A 31 7.79 -18.14 18.37
CA SER A 31 7.69 -18.07 16.92
C SER A 31 8.97 -17.55 16.24
N ILE A 32 9.93 -17.01 17.01
CA ILE A 32 11.20 -16.51 16.46
C ILE A 32 12.12 -17.68 16.11
N ARG A 33 12.81 -17.59 14.98
CA ARG A 33 13.79 -18.59 14.51
C ARG A 33 15.18 -17.99 14.44
N ALA A 34 16.12 -18.62 15.13
CA ALA A 34 17.53 -18.24 15.10
C ALA A 34 18.28 -19.05 14.05
N HIS A 35 19.15 -18.37 13.30
CA HIS A 35 19.96 -18.97 12.26
C HIS A 35 21.44 -18.70 12.58
N GLN A 36 22.22 -19.79 12.67
CA GLN A 36 23.65 -19.77 12.93
C GLN A 36 24.35 -20.77 11.99
N GLY A 37 25.65 -20.57 11.77
CA GLY A 37 26.46 -21.35 10.85
C GLY A 37 27.03 -20.48 9.74
N ASN A 38 27.73 -21.08 8.78
CA ASN A 38 28.51 -20.34 7.78
C ASN A 38 27.66 -19.34 6.98
N ALA A 39 26.47 -19.72 6.54
CA ALA A 39 25.62 -18.83 5.72
C ALA A 39 25.08 -17.61 6.51
N PRO A 40 24.51 -17.75 7.73
CA PRO A 40 24.21 -16.61 8.59
C PRO A 40 25.44 -15.76 8.96
N ALA A 41 26.59 -16.40 9.15
CA ALA A 41 27.85 -15.72 9.45
C ALA A 41 28.30 -14.79 8.32
N ASP A 42 28.33 -15.31 7.09
CA ASP A 42 28.70 -14.56 5.89
C ASP A 42 27.73 -13.38 5.64
N ALA A 43 26.45 -13.56 5.94
CA ALA A 43 25.43 -12.51 5.84
C ALA A 43 25.65 -11.39 6.86
N CYS A 44 25.99 -11.74 8.11
CA CYS A 44 26.31 -10.76 9.15
C CYS A 44 27.63 -10.01 8.84
N ASP A 45 28.65 -10.73 8.37
CA ASP A 45 29.93 -10.15 7.91
C ASP A 45 29.73 -9.11 6.80
N THR A 46 28.84 -9.41 5.85
CA THR A 46 28.46 -8.50 4.77
C THR A 46 27.81 -7.21 5.30
N LEU A 47 26.93 -7.35 6.29
CA LEU A 47 26.19 -6.23 6.88
C LEU A 47 27.04 -5.42 7.86
N GLY A 48 28.26 -5.87 8.18
CA GLY A 48 29.08 -5.26 9.22
C GLY A 48 28.46 -5.38 10.62
N ALA A 49 27.57 -6.35 10.82
CA ALA A 49 26.79 -6.53 12.05
C ALA A 49 27.14 -7.86 12.74
N GLU A 50 26.91 -7.95 14.05
CA GLU A 50 27.06 -9.21 14.78
C GLU A 50 25.81 -10.11 14.64
N ALA A 51 24.67 -9.50 14.30
CA ALA A 51 23.38 -10.15 14.06
C ALA A 51 22.47 -9.24 13.24
N TYR A 52 21.37 -9.77 12.70
CA TYR A 52 20.26 -8.95 12.19
C TYR A 52 18.92 -9.68 12.28
N ALA A 53 17.85 -8.90 12.48
CA ALA A 53 16.47 -9.38 12.55
C ALA A 53 15.67 -9.06 11.28
N THR A 54 14.93 -10.04 10.74
CA THR A 54 14.00 -9.86 9.62
C THR A 54 12.75 -10.71 9.80
N GLY A 55 11.57 -10.07 9.73
CA GLY A 55 10.30 -10.75 9.99
C GLY A 55 10.27 -11.41 11.37
N SER A 56 10.22 -12.74 11.42
CA SER A 56 10.33 -13.54 12.65
C SER A 56 11.62 -14.38 12.72
N SER A 57 12.64 -13.99 11.97
CA SER A 57 13.94 -14.67 11.93
C SER A 57 15.04 -13.74 12.40
N ILE A 58 16.03 -14.29 13.11
CA ILE A 58 17.24 -13.60 13.51
C ILE A 58 18.43 -14.42 13.03
N ALA A 59 19.36 -13.79 12.33
CA ALA A 59 20.63 -14.40 11.94
C ALA A 59 21.74 -13.87 12.84
N PHE A 60 22.64 -14.75 13.28
CA PHE A 60 23.78 -14.39 14.11
C PHE A 60 25.08 -14.76 13.42
N ARG A 61 26.08 -13.88 13.55
CA ARG A 61 27.41 -14.09 12.98
C ARG A 61 28.12 -15.30 13.57
N SER A 62 27.95 -15.48 14.87
CA SER A 62 28.50 -16.58 15.66
C SER A 62 27.57 -16.84 16.86
N ALA A 63 28.00 -17.67 17.82
CA ALA A 63 27.20 -17.91 19.03
C ALA A 63 26.90 -16.58 19.76
N PRO A 64 25.63 -16.16 19.87
CA PRO A 64 25.32 -14.84 20.38
C PRO A 64 25.37 -14.78 21.91
N SER A 65 25.64 -13.60 22.43
CA SER A 65 25.46 -13.31 23.85
C SER A 65 23.97 -13.16 24.19
N LEU A 66 23.64 -13.27 25.48
CA LEU A 66 22.28 -12.94 25.97
C LEU A 66 21.88 -11.51 25.59
N TRP A 67 22.82 -10.57 25.66
CA TRP A 67 22.59 -9.17 25.30
C TRP A 67 22.21 -9.05 23.82
N LEU A 68 23.03 -9.60 22.93
CA LEU A 68 22.81 -9.52 21.48
C LEU A 68 21.50 -10.20 21.09
N THR A 69 21.20 -11.35 21.71
CA THR A 69 19.92 -12.04 21.45
C THR A 69 18.71 -11.23 21.93
N ALA A 70 18.84 -10.51 23.05
CA ALA A 70 17.79 -9.64 23.56
C ALA A 70 17.57 -8.40 22.69
N HIS A 71 18.66 -7.81 22.19
CA HIS A 71 18.65 -6.65 21.29
C HIS A 71 17.90 -6.98 20.00
N GLU A 72 18.27 -8.06 19.32
CA GLU A 72 17.60 -8.50 18.08
C GLU A 72 16.14 -8.93 18.30
N ALA A 73 15.82 -9.56 19.43
CA ALA A 73 14.44 -9.90 19.77
C ALA A 73 13.56 -8.65 19.99
N ALA A 74 14.15 -7.55 20.50
CA ALA A 74 13.44 -6.28 20.62
C ALA A 74 13.09 -5.71 19.24
N HIS A 75 14.00 -5.79 18.26
CA HIS A 75 13.70 -5.39 16.87
C HIS A 75 12.58 -6.22 16.25
N VAL A 76 12.54 -7.54 16.48
CA VAL A 76 11.42 -8.38 16.03
C VAL A 76 10.10 -7.90 16.64
N MET A 77 10.08 -7.48 17.91
CA MET A 77 8.87 -6.93 18.52
C MET A 77 8.50 -5.56 17.94
N GLN A 78 9.47 -4.66 17.75
CA GLN A 78 9.25 -3.36 17.10
C GLN A 78 8.62 -3.54 15.71
N HIS A 79 9.20 -4.41 14.87
CA HIS A 79 8.69 -4.74 13.54
C HIS A 79 7.25 -5.28 13.57
N ARG A 80 6.92 -6.18 14.50
CA ARG A 80 5.56 -6.72 14.66
C ARG A 80 4.53 -5.66 15.07
N HIS A 81 4.97 -4.57 15.67
CA HIS A 81 4.11 -3.45 16.07
C HIS A 81 4.08 -2.32 15.02
N GLY A 82 4.57 -2.57 13.79
CA GLY A 82 4.58 -1.59 12.70
C GLY A 82 5.58 -0.45 12.93
N LEU A 83 6.44 -0.56 13.95
CA LEU A 83 7.56 0.33 14.19
C LEU A 83 8.71 -0.20 13.33
N GLY A 84 8.70 0.18 12.06
CA GLY A 84 9.80 -0.12 11.14
C GLY A 84 10.97 0.85 11.36
N PRO A 85 12.22 0.42 11.14
CA PRO A 85 13.35 1.32 11.16
C PRO A 85 13.23 2.29 9.97
N ALA A 86 13.67 3.54 10.17
CA ALA A 86 13.65 4.53 9.10
C ALA A 86 14.67 4.17 8.00
N ASP A 87 15.69 3.37 8.30
CA ASP A 87 16.71 2.87 7.37
C ASP A 87 17.25 1.50 7.82
N ALA A 88 17.92 0.74 6.94
CA ALA A 88 18.45 -0.60 7.26
C ALA A 88 19.64 -0.62 8.25
N PHE A 89 20.04 0.55 8.77
CA PHE A 89 21.02 0.69 9.84
C PHE A 89 20.71 2.01 10.55
N ASP A 90 19.98 1.94 11.66
CA ASP A 90 19.85 3.10 12.53
C ASP A 90 21.23 3.38 13.16
N ALA A 91 21.62 4.65 13.25
CA ALA A 91 22.77 5.01 14.08
C ALA A 91 22.52 4.56 15.52
N ALA A 92 23.56 4.18 16.27
CA ALA A 92 23.41 3.64 17.64
C ALA A 92 22.65 4.59 18.61
N ASP A 93 22.45 5.85 18.23
CA ASP A 93 21.68 6.86 18.94
C ASP A 93 20.22 7.02 18.48
N ALA A 94 19.72 6.22 17.52
CA ALA A 94 18.33 6.25 17.11
C ALA A 94 17.39 5.77 18.24
N PRO A 95 16.17 6.34 18.38
CA PRO A 95 15.27 6.01 19.49
C PRO A 95 14.94 4.51 19.61
N LEU A 96 14.83 3.79 18.49
CA LEU A 96 14.52 2.35 18.48
C LEU A 96 15.75 1.50 18.86
N GLU A 97 16.95 1.90 18.45
CA GLU A 97 18.22 1.27 18.85
C GLU A 97 18.55 1.49 20.33
N GLN A 98 18.32 2.71 20.85
CA GLN A 98 18.44 2.99 22.28
C GLN A 98 17.45 2.17 23.10
N GLN A 99 16.23 2.00 22.60
CA GLN A 99 15.21 1.18 23.24
C GLN A 99 15.60 -0.31 23.22
N ALA A 100 16.09 -0.83 22.10
CA ALA A 100 16.59 -2.20 21.98
C ALA A 100 17.77 -2.46 22.93
N SER A 101 18.73 -1.53 22.99
CA SER A 101 19.87 -1.58 23.91
C SER A 101 19.42 -1.57 25.38
N ALA A 102 18.48 -0.69 25.74
CA ALA A 102 17.95 -0.61 27.11
C ALA A 102 17.16 -1.86 27.52
N ILE A 103 16.47 -2.52 26.57
CA ILE A 103 15.83 -3.82 26.79
C ILE A 103 16.91 -4.88 27.04
N ALA A 104 17.93 -4.95 26.21
CA ALA A 104 19.03 -5.91 26.34
C ALA A 104 19.78 -5.75 27.67
N ASP A 105 20.06 -4.53 28.10
CA ASP A 105 20.69 -4.24 29.39
C ASP A 105 19.85 -4.73 30.58
N ARG A 106 18.52 -4.58 30.52
CA ARG A 106 17.63 -5.08 31.57
C ARG A 106 17.58 -6.60 31.61
N VAL A 107 17.55 -7.25 30.45
CA VAL A 107 17.55 -8.71 30.34
C VAL A 107 18.84 -9.29 30.94
N VAL A 108 20.00 -8.71 30.60
CA VAL A 108 21.30 -9.13 31.17
C VAL A 108 21.35 -8.90 32.68
N ALA A 109 20.82 -7.77 33.16
CA ALA A 109 20.71 -7.47 34.59
C ALA A 109 19.64 -8.33 35.32
N GLY A 110 18.89 -9.17 34.60
CA GLY A 110 17.85 -10.01 35.16
C GLY A 110 16.60 -9.28 35.62
N ARG A 111 16.32 -8.12 35.04
CA ARG A 111 15.15 -7.29 35.32
C ARG A 111 14.14 -7.43 34.19
N SER A 112 12.87 -7.17 34.50
CA SER A 112 11.80 -7.08 33.50
C SER A 112 12.05 -5.91 32.53
N ALA A 113 11.83 -6.16 31.24
CA ALA A 113 11.86 -5.18 30.15
C ALA A 113 10.46 -4.91 29.55
N LYS A 114 9.41 -5.53 30.08
CA LYS A 114 8.01 -5.41 29.61
C LYS A 114 7.49 -3.97 29.43
N ASP A 115 7.94 -3.03 30.26
CA ASP A 115 7.56 -1.62 30.18
C ASP A 115 8.27 -0.85 29.06
N LEU A 116 9.41 -1.35 28.60
CA LEU A 116 10.13 -0.79 27.45
C LEU A 116 9.64 -1.36 26.11
N LEU A 117 8.95 -2.50 26.12
CA LEU A 117 8.37 -3.09 24.92
C LEU A 117 7.10 -2.34 24.50
N PRO A 118 6.81 -2.22 23.19
CA PRO A 118 5.62 -1.55 22.70
C PRO A 118 4.35 -2.11 23.35
N ARG A 119 3.54 -1.25 23.97
CA ARG A 119 2.26 -1.64 24.58
C ARG A 119 1.14 -1.39 23.58
N GLY A 120 0.47 -2.45 23.14
CA GLY A 120 -0.87 -2.33 22.57
C GLY A 120 -1.89 -2.05 23.67
N GLU A 121 -1.99 -0.81 24.15
CA GLU A 121 -3.14 -0.25 24.88
C GLU A 121 -3.07 1.30 24.88
N PRO A 122 -4.23 1.99 24.97
CA PRO A 122 -4.42 3.32 24.39
C PRO A 122 -3.67 4.41 25.14
N ARG A 123 -2.88 5.18 24.40
CA ARG A 123 -2.24 6.39 24.91
C ARG A 123 -3.30 7.50 25.07
N ALA A 124 -3.34 8.09 26.27
CA ALA A 124 -4.10 9.29 26.56
C ALA A 124 -3.63 10.47 25.69
N ALA A 125 -4.60 11.34 25.37
CA ALA A 125 -4.54 12.48 24.45
C ALA A 125 -3.21 13.26 24.46
N GLY A 126 -2.66 13.46 23.26
CA GLY A 126 -1.49 14.33 23.05
C GLY A 126 -0.62 13.95 21.85
N SER A 127 -1.24 13.82 20.67
CA SER A 127 -0.76 14.12 19.31
C SER A 127 -1.71 13.38 18.37
N ASP A 128 -2.75 14.08 17.91
CA ASP A 128 -3.82 13.52 17.10
C ASP A 128 -3.23 12.85 15.85
N VAL A 129 -3.21 11.52 15.83
CA VAL A 129 -3.17 10.81 14.56
C VAL A 129 -4.52 11.09 13.92
N GLN A 130 -4.49 12.04 13.00
CA GLN A 130 -5.62 12.57 12.26
C GLN A 130 -6.30 11.41 11.50
N ARG A 131 -7.50 11.00 11.91
CA ARG A 131 -8.16 9.78 11.42
C ARG A 131 -9.66 9.79 11.69
N TYR A 132 -10.46 9.10 10.88
CA TYR A 132 -11.81 8.75 11.31
C TYR A 132 -11.76 7.81 12.52
N THR A 133 -12.76 7.91 13.37
CA THR A 133 -12.90 7.07 14.57
C THR A 133 -14.17 6.25 14.49
N VAL A 134 -14.16 5.06 15.11
CA VAL A 134 -15.38 4.27 15.26
C VAL A 134 -15.98 4.59 16.62
N GLU A 135 -17.15 5.23 16.62
CA GLU A 135 -17.82 5.70 17.84
C GLU A 135 -19.21 5.06 17.99
N ALA A 136 -19.57 4.77 19.24
CA ALA A 136 -20.93 4.35 19.59
C ALA A 136 -21.82 5.60 19.75
N LEU A 137 -22.66 5.86 18.76
CA LEU A 137 -23.66 6.93 18.77
C LEU A 137 -25.05 6.35 19.10
N PRO A 138 -26.05 7.19 19.45
CA PRO A 138 -27.39 6.70 19.78
C PRO A 138 -28.06 5.84 18.68
N ALA A 139 -27.70 6.07 17.41
CA ALA A 139 -28.20 5.32 16.27
C ALA A 139 -27.39 4.05 15.94
N GLY A 140 -26.33 3.76 16.69
CA GLY A 140 -25.43 2.63 16.48
C GLY A 140 -23.96 3.04 16.35
N ASN A 141 -23.11 2.09 15.96
CA ASN A 141 -21.71 2.39 15.69
C ASN A 141 -21.56 3.12 14.36
N ALA A 142 -20.80 4.21 14.35
CA ALA A 142 -20.51 5.01 13.17
C ALA A 142 -19.01 5.21 12.99
N GLN A 143 -18.57 5.29 11.73
CA GLN A 143 -17.31 5.95 11.39
C GLN A 143 -17.56 7.47 11.43
N VAL A 144 -16.98 8.14 12.40
CA VAL A 144 -17.03 9.60 12.56
C VAL A 144 -15.78 10.19 11.94
N GLY A 145 -15.97 11.04 10.93
CA GLY A 145 -14.86 11.70 10.26
C GLY A 145 -14.08 12.60 11.21
N GLU A 146 -12.82 12.83 10.88
CA GLU A 146 -11.84 13.50 11.72
C GLU A 146 -12.26 14.92 12.11
N GLY A 147 -12.85 15.69 11.18
CA GLY A 147 -13.40 17.00 11.47
C GLY A 147 -14.71 16.96 12.29
N ARG A 148 -15.24 15.76 12.57
CA ARG A 148 -16.50 15.51 13.28
C ARG A 148 -17.70 16.19 12.60
N GLN A 149 -17.59 16.39 11.29
CA GLN A 149 -18.62 16.98 10.44
C GLN A 149 -19.33 15.92 9.60
N SER A 150 -18.98 14.66 9.76
CA SER A 150 -19.59 13.51 9.10
C SER A 150 -19.69 12.29 10.04
N ALA A 151 -20.71 11.46 9.81
CA ALA A 151 -20.89 10.18 10.47
C ALA A 151 -21.49 9.16 9.49
N LEU A 152 -20.79 8.06 9.25
CA LEU A 152 -21.23 6.97 8.37
C LEU A 152 -21.62 5.75 9.20
N PHE A 153 -22.88 5.34 9.10
CA PHE A 153 -23.42 4.12 9.71
C PHE A 153 -23.58 3.04 8.63
N GLY A 154 -22.77 1.98 8.73
CA GLY A 154 -22.72 0.95 7.70
C GLY A 154 -22.33 1.55 6.35
N ALA A 155 -23.02 1.16 5.27
CA ALA A 155 -22.66 1.56 3.91
C ALA A 155 -23.62 2.56 3.24
N GLN A 156 -24.80 2.86 3.80
CA GLN A 156 -25.80 3.71 3.12
C GLN A 156 -26.32 4.88 3.95
N SER A 157 -25.94 4.96 5.23
CA SER A 157 -26.44 5.99 6.14
C SER A 157 -25.33 6.96 6.49
N LEU A 158 -25.01 7.84 5.54
CA LEU A 158 -24.10 8.97 5.75
C LEU A 158 -24.88 10.17 6.28
N TYR A 159 -24.32 10.83 7.29
CA TYR A 159 -24.78 12.11 7.81
C TYR A 159 -23.64 13.11 7.73
N ALA A 160 -23.93 14.36 7.39
CA ALA A 160 -22.92 15.40 7.28
C ALA A 160 -23.46 16.78 7.69
N ALA A 161 -22.56 17.66 8.09
CA ALA A 161 -22.88 19.05 8.38
C ALA A 161 -23.33 19.76 7.08
N PRO A 162 -24.31 20.67 7.12
CA PRO A 162 -24.78 21.38 5.93
C PRO A 162 -23.66 22.10 5.15
N GLY A 163 -22.69 22.67 5.88
CA GLY A 163 -21.50 23.29 5.29
C GLY A 163 -20.66 22.30 4.46
N LEU A 164 -20.48 21.08 4.98
CA LEU A 164 -19.71 20.03 4.31
C LEU A 164 -20.41 19.57 3.02
N ILE A 165 -21.74 19.38 3.07
CA ILE A 165 -22.56 19.06 1.90
C ILE A 165 -22.45 20.16 0.82
N SER A 166 -22.60 21.42 1.22
CA SER A 166 -22.52 22.55 0.28
C SER A 166 -21.13 22.72 -0.34
N GLY A 167 -20.07 22.53 0.44
CA GLY A 167 -18.69 22.59 -0.04
C GLY A 167 -18.35 21.44 -0.99
N ALA A 168 -18.83 20.24 -0.69
CA ALA A 168 -18.74 19.08 -1.57
C ALA A 168 -19.42 19.35 -2.93
N ASN A 169 -20.66 19.82 -2.94
CA ASN A 169 -21.38 20.16 -4.17
C ASN A 169 -20.66 21.24 -4.98
N ALA A 170 -20.07 22.25 -4.34
CA ALA A 170 -19.33 23.30 -5.03
C ALA A 170 -18.07 22.77 -5.75
N ASN A 171 -17.46 21.70 -5.26
CA ASN A 171 -16.34 21.03 -5.92
C ASN A 171 -16.83 20.07 -7.01
N LEU A 172 -17.87 19.28 -6.73
CA LEU A 172 -18.49 18.37 -7.71
C LEU A 172 -19.03 19.13 -8.94
N GLN A 173 -19.47 20.37 -8.81
CA GLN A 173 -19.90 21.16 -9.97
C GLN A 173 -18.75 21.56 -10.92
N LYS A 174 -17.49 21.51 -10.45
CA LYS A 174 -16.30 21.96 -11.21
C LYS A 174 -15.56 20.83 -11.92
N VAL A 175 -15.94 19.57 -11.70
CA VAL A 175 -15.20 18.42 -12.25
C VAL A 175 -15.65 18.04 -13.64
N GLY A 176 -14.71 17.60 -14.47
CA GLY A 176 -14.94 17.31 -15.88
C GLY A 176 -15.53 18.50 -16.66
N LYS A 177 -15.91 18.24 -17.91
CA LYS A 177 -16.44 19.27 -18.82
C LYS A 177 -17.81 19.82 -18.43
N GLN A 178 -18.61 19.02 -17.72
CA GLN A 178 -20.02 19.30 -17.47
C GLN A 178 -20.37 19.32 -15.97
N GLY A 179 -19.40 19.18 -15.07
CA GLY A 179 -19.66 18.91 -13.66
C GLY A 179 -20.04 17.45 -13.41
N SER A 180 -19.99 17.04 -12.14
CA SER A 180 -20.51 15.77 -11.66
C SER A 180 -21.98 15.55 -12.04
N TYR A 181 -22.36 14.30 -12.26
CA TYR A 181 -23.75 13.85 -12.36
C TYR A 181 -24.37 13.59 -10.98
N ILE A 182 -23.60 13.75 -9.90
CA ILE A 182 -24.04 13.55 -8.53
C ILE A 182 -24.17 14.89 -7.83
N GLU A 183 -25.32 15.11 -7.21
CA GLU A 183 -25.53 16.19 -6.25
C GLU A 183 -25.89 15.60 -4.88
N LEU A 184 -25.32 16.14 -3.81
CA LEU A 184 -25.61 15.73 -2.45
C LEU A 184 -26.74 16.60 -1.88
N GLY A 185 -27.89 15.98 -1.64
CA GLY A 185 -29.02 16.60 -0.94
C GLY A 185 -29.06 16.24 0.55
N THR A 186 -29.99 16.86 1.26
CA THR A 186 -30.35 16.49 2.63
C THR A 186 -31.60 15.62 2.64
N GLY A 187 -31.52 14.48 3.30
CA GLY A 187 -32.60 13.54 3.51
C GLY A 187 -33.32 13.70 4.83
N GLY A 188 -34.29 12.81 5.06
CA GLY A 188 -34.98 12.69 6.35
C GLY A 188 -34.06 12.05 7.40
N GLY A 189 -33.88 12.74 8.53
CA GLY A 189 -33.12 12.25 9.67
C GLY A 189 -31.91 13.12 10.02
N SER A 190 -31.56 13.12 11.30
CA SER A 190 -30.39 13.83 11.82
C SER A 190 -29.73 13.06 12.95
N VAL A 191 -28.41 13.17 13.06
CA VAL A 191 -27.63 12.68 14.20
C VAL A 191 -26.84 13.83 14.80
N SER A 192 -26.46 13.70 16.08
CA SER A 192 -25.57 14.65 16.72
C SER A 192 -24.23 13.99 17.02
N VAL A 193 -23.15 14.67 16.64
CA VAL A 193 -21.76 14.30 16.96
C VAL A 193 -21.14 15.52 17.64
N ASP A 194 -20.77 15.39 18.92
CA ASP A 194 -20.20 16.48 19.73
C ASP A 194 -20.98 17.80 19.67
N GLY A 195 -22.32 17.71 19.64
CA GLY A 195 -23.19 18.88 19.55
C GLY A 195 -23.36 19.44 18.14
N ASN A 196 -22.63 18.94 17.13
CA ASN A 196 -22.88 19.24 15.72
C ASN A 196 -24.13 18.47 15.26
N ALA A 197 -25.12 19.18 14.73
CA ALA A 197 -26.27 18.55 14.08
C ALA A 197 -25.90 18.19 12.64
N LEU A 198 -25.89 16.89 12.32
CA LEU A 198 -25.58 16.36 11.00
C LEU A 198 -26.87 15.89 10.33
N SER A 199 -27.07 16.29 9.08
CA SER A 199 -28.23 15.89 8.27
C SER A 199 -27.91 14.66 7.45
N LYS A 200 -28.88 13.77 7.26
CA LYS A 200 -28.70 12.61 6.36
C LYS A 200 -28.35 13.10 4.97
N VAL A 201 -27.33 12.51 4.36
CA VAL A 201 -26.92 12.81 2.98
C VAL A 201 -27.70 11.89 2.04
N GLU A 202 -28.36 12.49 1.05
CA GLU A 202 -29.08 11.78 -0.01
C GLU A 202 -28.54 12.20 -1.37
N PRO A 203 -27.71 11.35 -2.03
CA PRO A 203 -27.24 11.58 -3.38
C PRO A 203 -28.41 11.61 -4.36
N ARG A 204 -28.31 12.48 -5.36
CA ARG A 204 -29.26 12.64 -6.45
C ARG A 204 -28.53 12.59 -7.77
N PHE A 205 -29.12 11.90 -8.74
CA PHE A 205 -28.59 11.87 -10.10
C PHE A 205 -29.10 13.09 -10.87
N LEU A 206 -28.18 13.89 -11.38
CA LEU A 206 -28.48 15.06 -12.20
C LEU A 206 -28.65 14.64 -13.66
N THR A 207 -29.72 15.11 -14.28
CA THR A 207 -29.93 14.97 -15.73
C THR A 207 -29.02 15.94 -16.48
N LYS A 208 -28.20 15.43 -17.39
CA LYS A 208 -27.40 16.27 -18.31
C LYS A 208 -27.62 15.75 -19.73
N PRO A 209 -28.61 16.30 -20.46
CA PRO A 209 -28.97 15.80 -21.78
C PRO A 209 -27.77 15.73 -22.72
N GLY A 210 -27.59 14.58 -23.38
CA GLY A 210 -26.44 14.31 -24.25
C GLY A 210 -25.18 13.83 -23.51
N GLY A 211 -25.27 13.58 -22.20
CA GLY A 211 -24.20 13.04 -21.36
C GLY A 211 -23.94 11.54 -21.55
N ALA A 212 -22.79 11.08 -21.05
CA ALA A 212 -22.35 9.68 -21.12
C ALA A 212 -23.15 8.71 -20.21
N HIS A 213 -24.05 9.24 -19.38
CA HIS A 213 -24.78 8.49 -18.35
C HIS A 213 -26.29 8.39 -18.59
N ALA A 214 -26.75 8.50 -19.84
CA ALA A 214 -28.16 8.50 -20.22
C ALA A 214 -28.99 7.34 -19.62
N GLY A 215 -28.41 6.15 -19.43
CA GLY A 215 -29.11 5.03 -18.80
C GLY A 215 -29.45 5.27 -17.32
N ALA A 216 -28.49 5.78 -16.54
CA ALA A 216 -28.72 6.16 -15.14
C ALA A 216 -29.65 7.38 -15.03
N GLU A 217 -29.53 8.34 -15.95
CA GLU A 217 -30.49 9.47 -16.04
C GLU A 217 -31.92 8.96 -16.26
N LYS A 218 -32.12 8.00 -17.18
CA LYS A 218 -33.42 7.39 -17.43
C LYS A 218 -33.96 6.64 -16.22
N ALA A 219 -33.11 5.90 -15.49
CA ALA A 219 -33.51 5.14 -14.30
C ALA A 219 -33.91 6.05 -13.12
N ASN A 220 -33.37 7.28 -13.07
CA ASN A 220 -33.67 8.27 -12.03
C ASN A 220 -34.75 9.30 -12.43
N ALA A 221 -35.17 9.33 -13.70
CA ALA A 221 -36.27 10.16 -14.13
C ALA A 221 -37.59 9.77 -13.43
N PRO A 222 -38.59 10.68 -13.33
CA PRO A 222 -39.89 10.35 -12.74
C PRO A 222 -40.53 9.12 -13.40
N GLY A 223 -40.86 8.10 -12.59
CA GLY A 223 -41.38 6.81 -13.07
C GLY A 223 -40.34 5.89 -13.72
N GLY A 224 -39.08 6.31 -13.79
CA GLY A 224 -37.95 5.50 -14.23
C GLY A 224 -37.72 4.30 -13.31
N THR A 225 -37.36 3.18 -13.93
CA THR A 225 -37.01 1.94 -13.25
C THR A 225 -35.54 1.64 -13.45
N ASP A 226 -34.92 1.03 -12.42
CA ASP A 226 -33.60 0.43 -12.55
C ASP A 226 -33.69 -0.93 -13.26
N THR A 227 -32.57 -1.64 -13.42
CA THR A 227 -32.55 -2.96 -14.08
C THR A 227 -33.33 -4.03 -13.32
N GLU A 228 -33.55 -3.83 -12.01
CA GLU A 228 -34.37 -4.69 -11.17
C GLU A 228 -35.88 -4.46 -11.35
N GLY A 229 -36.27 -3.40 -12.08
CA GLY A 229 -37.65 -2.98 -12.23
C GLY A 229 -38.16 -2.12 -11.08
N THR A 230 -37.26 -1.66 -10.19
CA THR A 230 -37.61 -0.83 -9.05
C THR A 230 -37.78 0.62 -9.50
N ALA A 231 -39.03 1.09 -9.43
CA ALA A 231 -39.37 2.49 -9.55
C ALA A 231 -39.34 3.16 -8.17
N ASN A 232 -38.80 4.38 -8.11
CA ASN A 232 -38.70 5.19 -6.89
C ASN A 232 -37.71 4.61 -5.84
N GLY A 233 -37.38 5.40 -4.82
CA GLY A 233 -36.43 5.04 -3.77
C GLY A 233 -35.10 5.79 -3.90
N PRO A 234 -34.01 5.28 -3.25
CA PRO A 234 -32.67 5.86 -3.37
C PRO A 234 -32.25 5.99 -4.82
N MET A 235 -31.34 6.92 -5.11
CA MET A 235 -30.79 7.12 -6.45
C MET A 235 -30.37 5.80 -7.10
N ALA A 236 -30.67 5.61 -8.38
CA ALA A 236 -30.16 4.49 -9.15
C ALA A 236 -28.75 4.84 -9.71
N LEU A 237 -27.82 3.89 -9.68
CA LEU A 237 -26.44 4.08 -10.12
C LEU A 237 -25.96 2.85 -10.90
N TRP A 238 -25.01 3.05 -11.81
CA TRP A 238 -24.36 1.96 -12.54
C TRP A 238 -23.76 0.93 -11.58
N THR A 239 -24.02 -0.36 -11.75
CA THR A 239 -23.34 -1.45 -11.03
C THR A 239 -22.04 -1.80 -11.74
N ASP A 240 -21.20 -0.80 -11.91
CA ASP A 240 -19.83 -0.91 -12.44
C ASP A 240 -19.03 0.19 -11.74
N CYS A 241 -17.94 -0.19 -11.07
CA CYS A 241 -17.18 0.76 -10.25
C CYS A 241 -16.60 1.89 -11.12
N GLY A 242 -16.18 1.59 -12.34
CA GLY A 242 -15.68 2.57 -13.31
C GLY A 242 -16.76 3.58 -13.71
N ARG A 243 -17.95 3.12 -14.10
CA ARG A 243 -19.06 3.98 -14.53
C ARG A 243 -19.70 4.76 -13.38
N SER A 244 -19.81 4.15 -12.20
CA SER A 244 -20.30 4.85 -11.00
C SER A 244 -19.34 5.95 -10.57
N SER A 245 -18.02 5.68 -10.55
CA SER A 245 -16.98 6.69 -10.39
C SER A 245 -17.08 7.78 -11.47
N ALA A 246 -17.31 7.43 -12.75
CA ALA A 246 -17.46 8.44 -13.81
C ALA A 246 -18.64 9.39 -13.57
N ALA A 247 -19.75 8.89 -13.03
CA ALA A 247 -20.87 9.74 -12.67
C ALA A 247 -20.47 10.77 -11.59
N VAL A 248 -19.66 10.36 -10.60
CA VAL A 248 -19.11 11.27 -9.58
C VAL A 248 -18.13 12.28 -10.19
N THR A 249 -17.21 11.84 -11.05
CA THR A 249 -16.13 12.71 -11.56
C THR A 249 -16.50 13.54 -12.79
N GLY A 250 -17.70 13.32 -13.36
CA GLY A 250 -18.12 13.95 -14.62
C GLY A 250 -17.40 13.38 -15.85
N SER A 251 -16.79 12.19 -15.72
CA SER A 251 -16.10 11.48 -16.81
C SER A 251 -17.08 10.73 -17.70
N THR A 252 -16.69 10.52 -18.95
CA THR A 252 -17.36 9.62 -19.90
C THR A 252 -17.05 8.14 -19.64
N GLY A 253 -16.11 7.85 -18.73
CA GLY A 253 -15.63 6.50 -18.40
C GLY A 253 -14.48 6.01 -19.28
N GLY A 254 -13.87 6.89 -20.09
CA GLY A 254 -12.82 6.53 -21.06
C GLY A 254 -11.57 7.39 -20.95
N ASP A 255 -11.07 7.86 -22.09
CA ASP A 255 -9.77 8.53 -22.24
C ASP A 255 -9.69 9.92 -21.60
N ASP A 256 -10.80 10.44 -21.06
CA ASP A 256 -10.85 11.70 -20.33
C ASP A 256 -10.35 11.58 -18.89
N ARG A 257 -9.83 10.42 -18.49
CA ARG A 257 -9.21 10.18 -17.20
C ARG A 257 -7.70 10.31 -17.28
N SER A 258 -7.12 10.84 -16.21
CA SER A 258 -5.68 11.02 -16.07
C SER A 258 -5.25 10.66 -14.65
N VAL A 259 -4.22 9.83 -14.51
CA VAL A 259 -3.59 9.59 -13.20
C VAL A 259 -2.96 10.89 -12.69
N VAL A 260 -3.16 11.15 -11.40
CA VAL A 260 -2.53 12.24 -10.67
C VAL A 260 -1.38 11.67 -9.87
N TYR A 261 -0.17 12.15 -10.12
CA TYR A 261 1.03 11.79 -9.38
C TYR A 261 1.91 13.02 -9.19
N ARG A 262 2.93 12.91 -8.35
CA ARG A 262 3.82 14.02 -8.01
C ARG A 262 5.25 13.69 -8.44
N ASP A 263 5.83 14.61 -9.18
CA ASP A 263 7.25 14.59 -9.53
C ASP A 263 7.94 15.71 -8.77
N ASN A 264 8.72 15.35 -7.74
CA ASN A 264 9.41 16.28 -6.85
C ASN A 264 8.48 17.38 -6.29
N GLY A 265 7.30 16.96 -5.81
CA GLY A 265 6.27 17.83 -5.24
C GLY A 265 5.37 18.54 -6.26
N VAL A 266 5.70 18.50 -7.55
CA VAL A 266 4.89 19.09 -8.62
C VAL A 266 3.86 18.08 -9.11
N VAL A 267 2.58 18.45 -9.08
CA VAL A 267 1.50 17.61 -9.61
C VAL A 267 1.64 17.44 -11.12
N LYS A 268 1.57 16.18 -11.57
CA LYS A 268 1.57 15.75 -12.96
C LYS A 268 0.28 14.98 -13.26
N LEU A 269 -0.09 15.00 -14.54
CA LEU A 269 -1.20 14.23 -15.09
C LEU A 269 -0.66 13.29 -16.16
N GLY A 270 -1.08 12.02 -16.13
CA GLY A 270 -0.67 11.01 -17.09
C GLY A 270 -1.85 10.25 -17.68
N LYS A 271 -1.75 9.85 -18.95
CA LYS A 271 -2.78 9.03 -19.64
C LYS A 271 -2.59 7.53 -19.48
N GLY A 272 -1.45 7.13 -18.94
CA GLY A 272 -1.07 5.73 -18.80
C GLY A 272 -0.14 5.27 -19.90
N ILE A 273 0.67 4.25 -19.59
CA ILE A 273 1.51 3.52 -20.53
C ILE A 273 0.98 2.09 -20.60
N ASP A 274 0.41 1.74 -21.73
CA ASP A 274 0.01 0.37 -21.99
C ASP A 274 1.23 -0.56 -22.07
N ASP A 275 1.15 -1.69 -21.38
CA ASP A 275 2.05 -2.80 -21.58
C ASP A 275 1.35 -3.85 -22.46
N ALA A 276 1.87 -4.07 -23.67
CA ALA A 276 1.31 -5.08 -24.57
C ALA A 276 1.64 -6.51 -24.12
N THR A 277 2.58 -6.68 -23.19
CA THR A 277 3.09 -7.98 -22.75
C THR A 277 2.34 -8.55 -21.54
N VAL A 278 1.55 -7.75 -20.83
CA VAL A 278 0.73 -8.22 -19.72
C VAL A 278 -0.50 -8.99 -20.21
N SER A 279 -1.00 -9.89 -19.36
CA SER A 279 -2.23 -10.64 -19.67
C SER A 279 -3.45 -9.72 -19.84
N ASP A 280 -4.38 -10.12 -20.69
CA ASP A 280 -5.64 -9.39 -20.92
C ASP A 280 -6.46 -9.12 -19.65
N TRP A 281 -6.28 -9.96 -18.61
CA TRP A 281 -6.97 -9.82 -17.33
C TRP A 281 -6.65 -8.50 -16.60
N ILE A 282 -5.38 -8.15 -16.47
CA ILE A 282 -4.93 -6.92 -15.79
C ILE A 282 -4.81 -5.72 -16.75
N LYS A 283 -4.94 -5.96 -18.05
CA LYS A 283 -4.85 -4.91 -19.06
C LYS A 283 -6.02 -3.92 -18.92
N GLY A 284 -5.72 -2.63 -19.00
CA GLY A 284 -6.74 -1.57 -18.98
C GLY A 284 -6.24 -0.28 -18.35
N GLY A 285 -7.11 0.74 -18.36
CA GLY A 285 -6.80 2.10 -17.91
C GLY A 285 -6.08 2.18 -16.56
N PRO A 286 -6.59 1.55 -15.48
CA PRO A 286 -5.93 1.58 -14.17
C PRO A 286 -4.49 1.05 -14.18
N ASN A 287 -4.24 -0.10 -14.80
CA ASN A 287 -2.89 -0.66 -14.88
C ASN A 287 -1.97 0.21 -15.74
N ALA A 288 -2.44 0.68 -16.89
CA ALA A 288 -1.67 1.61 -17.72
C ALA A 288 -1.31 2.90 -16.97
N MET A 289 -2.27 3.45 -16.22
CA MET A 289 -2.06 4.61 -15.35
C MET A 289 -1.01 4.35 -14.26
N ALA A 290 -1.06 3.20 -13.57
CA ALA A 290 -0.03 2.81 -12.60
C ALA A 290 1.35 2.66 -13.24
N ASN A 291 1.42 2.02 -14.41
CA ASN A 291 2.66 1.82 -15.17
C ASN A 291 3.37 3.16 -15.51
N GLN A 292 2.60 4.18 -15.89
CA GLN A 292 3.13 5.51 -16.17
C GLN A 292 3.85 6.10 -14.95
N VAL A 293 3.29 5.96 -13.75
CA VAL A 293 3.91 6.51 -12.52
C VAL A 293 5.30 5.90 -12.30
N TYR A 294 5.43 4.58 -12.42
CA TYR A 294 6.72 3.91 -12.31
C TYR A 294 7.72 4.38 -13.36
N MET A 295 7.30 4.47 -14.63
CA MET A 295 8.19 4.86 -15.72
C MET A 295 8.67 6.31 -15.63
N ASP A 296 7.82 7.21 -15.15
CA ASP A 296 8.15 8.62 -15.07
C ASP A 296 9.04 8.94 -13.87
N LEU A 297 8.70 8.37 -12.70
CA LEU A 297 9.32 8.80 -11.44
C LEU A 297 10.56 8.01 -11.07
N LEU A 298 10.61 6.71 -11.38
CA LEU A 298 11.70 5.85 -10.93
C LEU A 298 13.10 6.31 -11.41
N PRO A 299 13.29 6.75 -12.66
CA PRO A 299 14.61 7.22 -13.12
C PRO A 299 15.10 8.45 -12.33
N GLY A 300 14.20 9.38 -12.01
CA GLY A 300 14.53 10.58 -11.23
C GLY A 300 14.75 10.25 -9.76
N PHE A 301 13.95 9.36 -9.19
CA PHE A 301 14.06 8.90 -7.81
C PHE A 301 15.41 8.24 -7.54
N ILE A 302 15.84 7.30 -8.39
CA ILE A 302 17.07 6.53 -8.14
C ILE A 302 18.34 7.36 -8.32
N ALA A 303 18.29 8.41 -9.16
CA ALA A 303 19.43 9.27 -9.44
C ALA A 303 19.72 10.29 -8.34
N ARG A 304 18.79 10.48 -7.40
CA ARG A 304 18.90 11.44 -6.31
C ARG A 304 19.83 10.96 -5.20
N ALA A 305 20.71 11.84 -4.74
CA ALA A 305 21.70 11.52 -3.72
C ALA A 305 21.07 11.17 -2.36
N ASP A 306 19.94 11.78 -2.00
CA ASP A 306 19.21 11.47 -0.77
C ASP A 306 18.49 10.11 -0.80
N ASN A 307 18.47 9.44 -1.96
CA ASN A 307 17.91 8.10 -2.15
C ASN A 307 18.99 7.02 -2.30
N ALA A 308 20.26 7.38 -2.11
CA ALA A 308 21.40 6.49 -2.35
C ALA A 308 21.38 5.21 -1.49
N ALA A 309 20.70 5.24 -0.33
CA ALA A 309 20.56 4.09 0.56
C ALA A 309 19.60 3.00 0.04
N PHE A 310 18.69 3.36 -0.88
CA PHE A 310 17.67 2.45 -1.40
C PHE A 310 18.05 1.81 -2.74
N VAL A 311 19.09 2.34 -3.40
CA VAL A 311 19.45 1.92 -4.77
C VAL A 311 20.56 0.89 -4.77
N VAL A 312 20.31 -0.19 -5.52
CA VAL A 312 21.15 -1.38 -5.60
C VAL A 312 22.01 -1.38 -6.87
N GLU A 313 23.32 -1.61 -6.73
CA GLU A 313 24.24 -1.82 -7.87
C GLU A 313 23.83 -3.06 -8.68
N GLY A 314 23.94 -2.98 -10.01
CA GLY A 314 23.53 -4.08 -10.89
C GLY A 314 22.01 -4.19 -11.08
N VAL A 315 21.21 -3.38 -10.38
CA VAL A 315 19.77 -3.19 -10.62
C VAL A 315 19.50 -1.76 -11.08
N HIS A 316 19.84 -0.78 -10.23
CA HIS A 316 19.54 0.63 -10.44
C HIS A 316 20.67 1.42 -11.08
N TYR A 317 21.92 1.01 -10.85
CA TYR A 317 23.09 1.66 -11.42
C TYR A 317 24.22 0.67 -11.66
N ASP A 318 25.14 1.03 -12.55
CA ASP A 318 26.44 0.38 -12.73
C ASP A 318 27.57 1.30 -12.28
N ILE A 319 28.66 0.73 -11.76
CA ILE A 319 29.90 1.47 -11.54
C ILE A 319 30.75 1.44 -12.82
N LYS A 320 31.12 2.62 -13.33
CA LYS A 320 32.15 2.73 -14.37
C LYS A 320 33.49 3.16 -13.76
N SER A 321 34.53 2.37 -14.02
CA SER A 321 35.93 2.73 -13.75
C SER A 321 36.65 3.13 -15.04
N ASN A 322 37.44 4.20 -15.03
CA ASN A 322 38.20 4.69 -16.19
C ASN A 322 39.54 3.96 -16.44
N THR A 323 39.66 2.67 -16.11
CA THR A 323 40.89 1.89 -16.37
C THR A 323 40.64 0.71 -17.28
N ALA A 324 41.45 0.62 -18.34
CA ALA A 324 41.53 -0.53 -19.23
C ALA A 324 41.94 -1.79 -18.43
N ALA A 325 41.20 -2.89 -18.66
CA ALA A 325 41.57 -4.26 -18.31
C ALA A 325 42.18 -4.48 -16.92
N GLY A 326 41.35 -4.38 -15.89
CA GLY A 326 41.63 -4.89 -14.53
C GLY A 326 40.48 -5.77 -14.02
N ALA A 327 39.95 -6.64 -14.88
CA ALA A 327 38.90 -7.60 -14.53
C ALA A 327 39.51 -8.96 -14.22
N LEU A 328 39.39 -9.43 -12.97
CA LEU A 328 39.30 -10.85 -12.56
C LEU A 328 39.33 -10.91 -11.02
N GLY A 329 38.16 -10.97 -10.36
CA GLY A 329 38.09 -11.20 -8.92
C GLY A 329 36.70 -11.26 -8.30
N GLY A 330 35.78 -10.35 -8.67
CA GLY A 330 34.49 -10.23 -7.97
C GLY A 330 33.32 -11.05 -8.55
N ALA A 331 33.35 -11.38 -9.85
CA ALA A 331 32.19 -11.94 -10.54
C ALA A 331 31.95 -13.45 -10.30
N ALA A 332 32.96 -14.21 -9.85
CA ALA A 332 32.87 -15.67 -9.74
C ALA A 332 32.24 -16.17 -8.42
N VAL A 333 32.24 -15.35 -7.35
CA VAL A 333 31.70 -15.73 -6.03
C VAL A 333 30.18 -15.49 -5.94
N GLY A 334 29.65 -14.49 -6.64
CA GLY A 334 28.21 -14.17 -6.64
C GLY A 334 27.31 -15.23 -7.27
N ALA A 335 27.80 -15.97 -8.27
CA ALA A 335 27.04 -17.04 -8.92
C ALA A 335 26.82 -18.27 -8.01
N GLY A 336 27.68 -18.48 -6.99
CA GLY A 336 27.55 -19.58 -6.03
C GLY A 336 26.53 -19.32 -4.91
N LEU A 337 26.31 -18.06 -4.54
CA LEU A 337 25.47 -17.67 -3.39
C LEU A 337 23.98 -17.50 -3.74
N GLY A 338 23.65 -17.14 -4.99
CA GLY A 338 22.26 -17.08 -5.47
C GLY A 338 21.54 -18.44 -5.48
N ALA A 339 22.30 -19.54 -5.56
CA ALA A 339 21.77 -20.89 -5.42
C ALA A 339 21.38 -21.24 -3.97
N LEU A 340 21.95 -20.56 -2.97
CA LEU A 340 21.70 -20.86 -1.55
C LEU A 340 20.47 -20.13 -1.00
N VAL A 341 20.26 -18.86 -1.36
CA VAL A 341 19.09 -18.06 -0.94
C VAL A 341 17.81 -18.60 -1.60
N GLY A 342 17.89 -19.04 -2.86
CA GLY A 342 16.79 -19.72 -3.54
C GLY A 342 16.34 -21.03 -2.87
N SER A 343 17.15 -21.64 -2.01
CA SER A 343 16.77 -22.85 -1.27
C SER A 343 15.90 -22.59 -0.03
N PHE A 344 15.81 -21.34 0.44
CA PHE A 344 15.03 -20.97 1.64
C PHE A 344 13.58 -20.58 1.34
N ILE A 345 13.23 -20.36 0.08
CA ILE A 345 11.84 -20.16 -0.38
C ILE A 345 11.47 -21.40 -1.19
N GLY A 346 10.85 -22.37 -0.53
CA GLY A 346 10.43 -23.61 -1.19
C GLY A 346 9.63 -23.35 -2.47
N GLY A 347 10.16 -23.78 -3.61
CA GLY A 347 9.42 -23.92 -4.86
C GLY A 347 10.00 -23.27 -6.12
N VAL A 348 11.07 -22.46 -6.05
CA VAL A 348 11.63 -21.79 -7.25
C VAL A 348 12.96 -22.42 -7.63
N GLY A 349 13.01 -23.07 -8.80
CA GLY A 349 14.23 -23.68 -9.34
C GLY A 349 15.37 -22.68 -9.55
N ALA A 350 16.60 -23.16 -9.65
CA ALA A 350 17.86 -22.40 -9.56
C ALA A 350 18.13 -21.29 -10.61
N GLY A 351 17.19 -20.96 -11.51
CA GLY A 351 17.36 -19.95 -12.55
C GLY A 351 17.07 -18.51 -12.11
N PRO A 352 15.89 -18.21 -11.52
CA PRO A 352 15.55 -16.85 -11.07
C PRO A 352 16.29 -16.40 -9.79
N GLY A 353 16.79 -17.32 -8.96
CA GLY A 353 17.52 -16.99 -7.72
C GLY A 353 18.90 -16.36 -7.95
N ALA A 354 19.50 -16.54 -9.12
CA ALA A 354 20.81 -16.01 -9.46
C ALA A 354 20.83 -14.47 -9.64
N VAL A 355 19.69 -13.86 -9.95
CA VAL A 355 19.58 -12.40 -10.16
C VAL A 355 19.51 -11.66 -8.82
N ILE A 356 18.93 -12.28 -7.79
CA ILE A 356 18.84 -11.72 -6.43
C ILE A 356 20.16 -11.93 -5.65
N GLY A 357 20.93 -12.97 -5.96
CA GLY A 357 22.21 -13.27 -5.30
C GLY A 357 23.39 -12.36 -5.69
N GLY A 358 23.25 -11.50 -6.71
CA GLY A 358 24.29 -10.55 -7.10
C GLY A 358 24.46 -9.36 -6.15
N ILE A 359 23.60 -9.25 -5.12
CA ILE A 359 23.37 -8.04 -4.31
C ILE A 359 24.47 -7.73 -3.28
N ILE A 360 25.42 -8.63 -2.98
CA ILE A 360 26.24 -8.51 -1.76
C ILE A 360 27.78 -8.50 -1.96
N GLY A 361 28.31 -8.91 -3.11
CA GLY A 361 29.76 -9.10 -3.31
C GLY A 361 30.65 -7.84 -3.37
N ALA A 362 30.14 -6.64 -3.15
CA ALA A 362 30.85 -5.38 -3.44
C ALA A 362 31.49 -4.66 -2.23
N ILE A 363 31.40 -5.17 -0.99
CA ILE A 363 31.88 -4.45 0.21
C ILE A 363 33.32 -4.87 0.65
N GLY A 364 34.04 -5.65 -0.15
CA GLY A 364 35.26 -6.34 0.29
C GLY A 364 36.63 -5.78 -0.10
N GLY A 365 36.80 -4.54 -0.60
CA GLY A 365 38.16 -4.10 -0.96
C GLY A 365 38.35 -2.63 -1.30
N ALA A 366 38.88 -1.86 -0.35
CA ALA A 366 39.57 -0.61 -0.64
C ALA A 366 40.95 -0.60 0.02
N ILE A 367 42.02 -0.67 -0.79
CA ILE A 367 43.33 -0.12 -0.42
C ILE A 367 43.50 1.18 -1.22
N ALA A 368 43.95 2.21 -0.49
CA ALA A 368 44.15 3.59 -0.87
C ALA A 368 44.56 3.89 -2.32
N GLY A 369 43.81 4.81 -2.94
CA GLY A 369 44.15 5.56 -4.14
C GLY A 369 42.90 6.30 -4.62
N SER A 370 42.94 7.61 -4.83
CA SER A 370 41.76 8.39 -5.23
C SER A 370 41.24 7.91 -6.60
N GLN A 371 40.21 7.06 -6.59
CA GLN A 371 39.55 6.55 -7.78
C GLN A 371 38.17 7.21 -7.89
N THR A 372 37.94 7.98 -8.95
CA THR A 372 36.60 8.51 -9.24
C THR A 372 35.75 7.40 -9.82
N GLN A 373 35.08 6.64 -8.96
CA GLN A 373 34.04 5.70 -9.36
C GLN A 373 32.75 6.50 -9.62
N THR A 374 32.24 6.46 -10.85
CA THR A 374 30.99 7.16 -11.19
C THR A 374 29.85 6.16 -11.31
N LYS A 375 28.79 6.36 -10.53
CA LYS A 375 27.53 5.63 -10.69
C LYS A 375 26.85 6.07 -11.98
N VAL A 376 26.51 5.11 -12.83
CA VAL A 376 25.70 5.32 -14.04
C VAL A 376 24.33 4.71 -13.78
N PHE A 377 23.35 5.56 -13.48
CA PHE A 377 21.97 5.13 -13.23
C PHE A 377 21.31 4.61 -14.50
N ARG A 378 20.56 3.52 -14.36
CA ARG A 378 19.83 2.87 -15.44
C ARG A 378 18.41 3.40 -15.50
N LYS A 379 17.95 3.71 -16.71
CA LYS A 379 16.53 3.98 -16.96
C LYS A 379 15.87 2.64 -17.36
N PRO A 380 14.74 2.25 -16.76
CA PRO A 380 14.03 1.06 -17.18
C PRO A 380 13.61 1.18 -18.64
N ALA A 381 13.87 0.13 -19.43
CA ALA A 381 13.48 0.03 -20.83
C ALA A 381 12.05 -0.51 -20.98
N THR A 382 11.53 -1.20 -19.96
CA THR A 382 10.19 -1.83 -19.96
C THR A 382 9.47 -1.61 -18.63
N ILE A 383 8.14 -1.77 -18.62
CA ILE A 383 7.34 -1.73 -17.39
C ILE A 383 7.76 -2.81 -16.41
N ALA A 384 7.99 -4.03 -16.89
CA ALA A 384 8.45 -5.15 -16.06
C ALA A 384 9.79 -4.82 -15.36
N GLU A 385 10.72 -4.16 -16.07
CA GLU A 385 11.98 -3.68 -15.48
C GLU A 385 11.73 -2.59 -14.45
N ALA A 386 10.85 -1.61 -14.73
CA ALA A 386 10.51 -0.56 -13.77
C ALA A 386 9.90 -1.14 -12.48
N LYS A 387 8.99 -2.11 -12.58
CA LYS A 387 8.39 -2.80 -11.42
C LYS A 387 9.42 -3.62 -10.65
N THR A 388 10.35 -4.26 -11.35
CA THR A 388 11.45 -5.00 -10.71
C THR A 388 12.39 -4.06 -9.95
N MET A 389 12.76 -2.94 -10.56
CA MET A 389 13.56 -1.90 -9.92
C MET A 389 12.82 -1.32 -8.71
N TYR A 390 11.53 -1.01 -8.83
CA TYR A 390 10.70 -0.53 -7.71
C TYR A 390 10.73 -1.51 -6.52
N LEU A 391 10.51 -2.81 -6.74
CA LEU A 391 10.59 -3.82 -5.67
C LEU A 391 12.00 -3.91 -5.05
N ALA A 392 13.03 -3.70 -5.86
CA ALA A 392 14.42 -3.73 -5.41
C ALA A 392 14.82 -2.52 -4.55
N LEU A 393 13.96 -1.50 -4.41
CA LEU A 393 14.15 -0.41 -3.44
C LEU A 393 13.97 -0.88 -1.98
N GLY A 394 13.37 -2.06 -1.77
CA GLY A 394 12.98 -2.56 -0.46
C GLY A 394 11.84 -1.74 0.17
N ASN A 395 11.33 -2.20 1.30
CA ASN A 395 10.12 -1.62 1.91
C ASN A 395 10.24 -0.11 2.21
N ALA A 396 11.38 0.33 2.76
CA ALA A 396 11.61 1.74 3.09
C ALA A 396 11.74 2.62 1.84
N GLY A 397 12.45 2.14 0.81
CA GLY A 397 12.61 2.86 -0.45
C GLY A 397 11.30 2.94 -1.24
N MET A 398 10.52 1.85 -1.28
CA MET A 398 9.17 1.84 -1.85
C MET A 398 8.25 2.80 -1.11
N ASP A 399 8.24 2.79 0.23
CA ASP A 399 7.39 3.71 1.01
C ASP A 399 7.73 5.18 0.76
N LYS A 400 9.02 5.50 0.65
CA LYS A 400 9.48 6.85 0.31
C LYS A 400 9.09 7.23 -1.13
N PHE A 401 9.26 6.32 -2.09
CA PHE A 401 8.81 6.51 -3.47
C PHE A 401 7.31 6.79 -3.52
N ASP A 402 6.51 5.95 -2.86
CA ASP A 402 5.05 6.04 -2.83
C ASP A 402 4.58 7.36 -2.22
N LYS A 403 5.23 7.79 -1.15
CA LYS A 403 4.95 9.06 -0.48
C LYS A 403 5.24 10.27 -1.37
N GLU A 404 6.38 10.26 -2.06
CA GLU A 404 6.77 11.34 -2.95
C GLU A 404 5.90 11.38 -4.21
N ALA A 405 5.49 10.21 -4.70
CA ALA A 405 4.62 10.04 -5.86
C ALA A 405 3.14 10.34 -5.56
N GLY A 406 2.70 10.13 -4.32
CA GLY A 406 1.29 10.21 -3.92
C GLY A 406 0.47 8.99 -4.35
N ILE A 407 1.03 7.79 -4.23
CA ILE A 407 0.38 6.51 -4.57
C ILE A 407 0.29 5.57 -3.35
N ASN A 408 -0.40 4.45 -3.50
CA ASN A 408 -0.59 3.42 -2.48
C ASN A 408 -1.17 3.98 -1.20
N PHE A 409 -0.50 3.81 -0.06
CA PHE A 409 -0.92 4.37 1.23
C PHE A 409 -1.03 5.90 1.25
N TYR A 410 -0.45 6.58 0.25
CA TYR A 410 -0.42 8.05 0.14
C TYR A 410 -1.29 8.59 -0.99
N ALA A 411 -2.05 7.72 -1.67
CA ALA A 411 -3.06 8.17 -2.62
C ALA A 411 -4.12 9.01 -1.88
N ASN A 412 -4.36 10.23 -2.36
CA ASN A 412 -5.32 11.14 -1.73
C ASN A 412 -6.01 12.01 -2.80
N PRO A 413 -7.04 11.47 -3.49
CA PRO A 413 -7.83 12.22 -4.45
C PRO A 413 -8.63 13.36 -3.80
N GLU A 414 -8.88 14.40 -4.59
CA GLU A 414 -9.76 15.51 -4.24
C GLU A 414 -11.24 15.18 -4.47
N ILE A 415 -12.14 16.02 -3.96
CA ILE A 415 -13.59 15.88 -4.22
C ILE A 415 -13.85 15.97 -5.73
N GLY A 416 -14.53 14.96 -6.27
CA GLY A 416 -14.81 14.79 -7.69
C GLY A 416 -13.64 14.18 -8.50
N GLU A 417 -12.57 13.77 -7.83
CA GLU A 417 -11.60 12.80 -8.35
C GLU A 417 -11.98 11.38 -7.88
N SER A 418 -11.19 10.38 -8.27
CA SER A 418 -11.39 9.00 -7.83
C SER A 418 -10.12 8.37 -7.31
N TYR A 419 -10.28 7.46 -6.35
CA TYR A 419 -9.33 6.39 -6.18
C TYR A 419 -9.47 5.41 -7.34
N SER A 420 -8.35 4.91 -7.82
CA SER A 420 -8.30 3.68 -8.58
C SER A 420 -7.29 2.74 -7.95
N MET A 421 -7.56 1.44 -7.96
CA MET A 421 -6.57 0.43 -7.63
C MET A 421 -6.37 -0.50 -8.82
N ALA A 422 -5.13 -0.66 -9.26
CA ALA A 422 -4.75 -1.66 -10.24
C ALA A 422 -4.16 -2.88 -9.53
N THR A 423 -4.64 -4.08 -9.85
CA THR A 423 -3.99 -5.32 -9.44
C THR A 423 -2.70 -5.50 -10.23
N GLU A 424 -1.59 -5.67 -9.52
CA GLU A 424 -0.26 -5.77 -10.10
C GLU A 424 0.10 -7.24 -10.33
N GLY A 425 -0.72 -7.93 -11.12
CA GLY A 425 -0.57 -9.35 -11.42
C GLY A 425 0.73 -9.70 -12.13
N ASP A 426 1.38 -8.71 -12.74
CA ASP A 426 2.67 -8.78 -13.42
C ASP A 426 3.85 -8.35 -12.55
N MET A 427 3.62 -7.90 -11.31
CA MET A 427 4.73 -7.66 -10.37
C MET A 427 5.39 -8.98 -9.95
N PRO A 428 6.73 -9.02 -9.91
CA PRO A 428 7.46 -10.18 -9.40
C PRO A 428 6.95 -10.65 -8.03
N GLY A 429 6.64 -11.94 -7.92
CA GLY A 429 6.18 -12.56 -6.68
C GLY A 429 4.69 -12.37 -6.36
N PHE A 430 3.89 -11.85 -7.30
CA PHE A 430 2.43 -11.76 -7.15
C PHE A 430 1.78 -13.10 -6.80
N LYS A 431 0.81 -13.05 -5.88
CA LYS A 431 -0.01 -14.20 -5.47
C LYS A 431 -1.47 -13.80 -5.33
N SER A 432 -2.36 -14.59 -5.94
CA SER A 432 -3.78 -14.60 -5.57
C SER A 432 -4.00 -15.41 -4.30
N TYR A 433 -5.04 -15.06 -3.55
CA TYR A 433 -5.42 -15.78 -2.33
C TYR A 433 -6.42 -16.89 -2.66
N PRO A 434 -6.15 -18.16 -2.28
CA PRO A 434 -7.08 -19.26 -2.50
C PRO A 434 -8.45 -18.99 -1.87
N GLY A 435 -9.52 -19.17 -2.64
CA GLY A 435 -10.90 -18.94 -2.19
C GLY A 435 -11.42 -17.52 -2.39
N GLU A 436 -10.56 -16.57 -2.76
CA GLU A 436 -10.95 -15.17 -3.02
C GLU A 436 -10.97 -14.87 -4.52
N SER A 437 -11.95 -14.07 -4.96
CA SER A 437 -11.95 -13.55 -6.34
C SER A 437 -10.91 -12.45 -6.46
N THR A 438 -9.93 -12.60 -7.35
CA THR A 438 -8.95 -11.54 -7.63
C THR A 438 -9.47 -10.63 -8.75
N TRP A 439 -9.83 -9.42 -8.39
CA TRP A 439 -10.25 -8.38 -9.32
C TRP A 439 -9.03 -7.82 -10.05
N ASN A 440 -9.24 -7.26 -11.24
CA ASN A 440 -8.17 -6.61 -12.00
C ASN A 440 -7.99 -5.15 -11.60
N TYR A 441 -9.07 -4.46 -11.24
CA TYR A 441 -9.02 -3.11 -10.72
C TYR A 441 -10.28 -2.74 -9.94
N HIS A 442 -10.21 -1.61 -9.23
CA HIS A 442 -11.36 -0.98 -8.56
C HIS A 442 -11.34 0.53 -8.74
N TRP A 443 -12.50 1.16 -8.60
CA TRP A 443 -12.70 2.61 -8.71
C TRP A 443 -13.62 3.10 -7.60
N ALA A 444 -13.29 4.23 -6.99
CA ALA A 444 -14.12 4.85 -5.97
C ALA A 444 -14.10 6.38 -6.10
N GLY A 445 -15.24 6.96 -6.49
CA GLY A 445 -15.38 8.41 -6.67
C GLY A 445 -15.53 9.14 -5.35
N VAL A 446 -14.67 10.13 -5.08
CA VAL A 446 -14.73 10.93 -3.85
C VAL A 446 -15.82 11.98 -3.97
N ILE A 447 -16.81 11.93 -3.09
CA ILE A 447 -17.93 12.88 -3.07
C ILE A 447 -17.78 13.93 -1.98
N MET A 448 -17.01 13.65 -0.92
CA MET A 448 -16.90 14.50 0.25
C MET A 448 -15.58 14.21 0.98
N LYS A 449 -15.05 15.21 1.68
CA LYS A 449 -13.92 15.06 2.61
C LYS A 449 -14.32 15.67 3.95
N ASP A 450 -13.98 15.03 5.06
CA ASP A 450 -14.15 15.56 6.43
C ASP A 450 -12.78 15.58 7.11
N GLY A 451 -12.17 16.76 7.20
CA GLY A 451 -10.75 16.87 7.50
C GLY A 451 -9.91 16.16 6.41
N SER A 452 -9.12 15.18 6.83
CA SER A 452 -8.28 14.33 6.00
C SER A 452 -8.99 13.05 5.51
N ASP A 453 -10.18 12.73 6.01
CA ASP A 453 -10.90 11.52 5.62
C ASP A 453 -11.67 11.73 4.30
N ASN A 454 -11.59 10.75 3.42
CA ASN A 454 -12.25 10.74 2.12
C ASN A 454 -13.49 9.89 2.16
N ILE A 455 -14.62 10.43 1.71
CA ILE A 455 -15.89 9.71 1.59
C ILE A 455 -16.19 9.49 0.12
N THR A 456 -16.38 8.24 -0.25
CA THR A 456 -16.63 7.82 -1.63
C THR A 456 -18.08 7.40 -1.83
N LEU A 457 -18.54 7.46 -3.08
CA LEU A 457 -19.78 6.84 -3.54
C LEU A 457 -19.43 5.76 -4.56
N GLU A 458 -19.77 4.52 -4.25
CA GLU A 458 -19.30 3.33 -4.94
C GLU A 458 -20.48 2.42 -5.29
N ASN A 459 -20.37 1.70 -6.39
CA ASN A 459 -21.24 0.57 -6.67
C ASN A 459 -20.46 -0.55 -7.34
N PHE A 460 -20.81 -1.78 -7.01
CA PHE A 460 -20.04 -2.96 -7.37
C PHE A 460 -20.65 -3.69 -8.56
N ALA A 461 -19.79 -4.36 -9.33
CA ALA A 461 -20.22 -5.14 -10.47
C ALA A 461 -21.08 -6.33 -10.06
N VAL A 462 -22.26 -6.43 -10.67
CA VAL A 462 -23.00 -7.69 -10.66
C VAL A 462 -22.32 -8.72 -11.56
N THR A 463 -22.54 -10.01 -11.29
CA THR A 463 -22.01 -11.05 -12.16
C THR A 463 -22.61 -10.96 -13.57
N ALA A 464 -21.83 -11.31 -14.59
CA ALA A 464 -22.31 -11.31 -15.97
C ALA A 464 -23.54 -12.23 -16.16
N ALA A 465 -23.58 -13.36 -15.46
CA ALA A 465 -24.71 -14.29 -15.47
C ALA A 465 -25.97 -13.64 -14.86
N TYR A 466 -25.84 -12.91 -13.76
CA TYR A 466 -26.96 -12.23 -13.13
C TYR A 466 -27.50 -11.12 -14.03
N ALA A 467 -26.62 -10.28 -14.58
CA ALA A 467 -27.04 -9.25 -15.53
C ALA A 467 -27.75 -9.81 -16.76
N ALA A 468 -27.22 -10.90 -17.33
CA ALA A 468 -27.83 -11.58 -18.46
C ALA A 468 -29.24 -12.12 -18.13
N SER A 469 -29.47 -12.58 -16.89
CA SER A 469 -30.80 -13.00 -16.41
C SER A 469 -31.83 -11.87 -16.40
N LYS A 470 -31.38 -10.60 -16.39
CA LYS A 470 -32.21 -9.39 -16.50
C LYS A 470 -32.22 -8.80 -17.91
N GLY A 471 -31.61 -9.48 -18.89
CA GLY A 471 -31.60 -9.06 -20.30
C GLY A 471 -30.65 -7.90 -20.63
N VAL A 472 -29.67 -7.61 -19.76
CA VAL A 472 -28.65 -6.58 -19.99
C VAL A 472 -27.23 -7.13 -19.79
N SER A 473 -26.21 -6.44 -20.29
CA SER A 473 -24.83 -6.73 -19.90
C SER A 473 -24.55 -6.19 -18.49
N SER A 474 -23.58 -6.77 -17.78
CA SER A 474 -23.12 -6.24 -16.48
C SER A 474 -22.71 -4.77 -16.58
N TRP A 475 -22.06 -4.41 -17.69
CA TRP A 475 -21.72 -3.02 -18.01
C TRP A 475 -22.90 -2.06 -17.97
N ASN A 476 -24.09 -2.49 -18.41
CA ASN A 476 -25.29 -1.65 -18.51
C ASN A 476 -26.28 -1.84 -17.35
N PHE A 477 -25.89 -2.60 -16.34
CA PHE A 477 -26.74 -2.87 -15.20
C PHE A 477 -26.74 -1.66 -14.26
N ILE A 478 -27.92 -1.33 -13.75
CA ILE A 478 -28.18 -0.19 -12.88
C ILE A 478 -29.04 -0.71 -11.73
N ASP A 479 -28.68 -0.35 -10.50
CA ASP A 479 -29.50 -0.63 -9.32
C ASP A 479 -29.47 0.54 -8.34
N ARG A 480 -30.12 0.35 -7.20
CA ARG A 480 -30.20 1.32 -6.10
C ARG A 480 -29.41 0.86 -4.88
N ALA A 481 -28.46 -0.07 -5.05
CA ALA A 481 -27.73 -0.75 -3.97
C ALA A 481 -26.27 -0.27 -3.84
N TRP A 482 -26.00 0.99 -4.21
CA TRP A 482 -24.71 1.64 -4.03
C TRP A 482 -24.36 1.86 -2.55
N ASN A 483 -23.08 2.10 -2.28
CA ASN A 483 -22.50 2.26 -0.96
C ASN A 483 -21.68 3.55 -0.85
N PHE A 484 -21.67 4.13 0.33
CA PHE A 484 -20.62 5.02 0.79
C PHE A 484 -19.54 4.22 1.51
N SER A 485 -18.30 4.68 1.37
CA SER A 485 -17.16 4.24 2.19
C SER A 485 -16.40 5.45 2.71
N MET A 486 -15.74 5.31 3.86
CA MET A 486 -14.90 6.36 4.45
C MET A 486 -13.49 5.81 4.64
N TYR A 487 -12.50 6.51 4.08
CA TYR A 487 -11.08 6.13 4.12
C TYR A 487 -10.27 7.23 4.77
N GLY A 488 -9.44 6.88 5.75
CA GLY A 488 -8.44 7.78 6.32
C GLY A 488 -7.25 7.93 5.39
N THR A 489 -6.55 9.07 5.45
CA THR A 489 -5.39 9.34 4.56
C THR A 489 -4.08 9.52 5.31
N THR A 490 -4.12 9.55 6.64
CA THR A 490 -2.93 9.73 7.50
C THR A 490 -2.52 8.42 8.18
N ASP A 491 -3.49 7.70 8.77
CA ASP A 491 -3.26 6.38 9.34
C ASP A 491 -3.28 5.33 8.23
N LYS A 492 -2.11 4.73 7.95
CA LYS A 492 -1.97 3.70 6.89
C LYS A 492 -2.98 2.56 7.04
N SER A 493 -3.40 2.23 8.27
CA SER A 493 -4.38 1.16 8.54
C SER A 493 -5.79 1.44 8.00
N GLN A 494 -6.12 2.70 7.72
CA GLN A 494 -7.43 3.17 7.27
C GLN A 494 -7.45 3.65 5.81
N THR A 495 -6.31 3.54 5.13
CA THR A 495 -6.20 4.00 3.73
C THR A 495 -6.99 3.09 2.81
N PHE A 496 -7.51 3.66 1.72
CA PHE A 496 -8.14 2.91 0.64
C PHE A 496 -7.27 1.72 0.19
N HIS A 497 -5.96 1.94 0.06
CA HIS A 497 -4.99 0.92 -0.32
C HIS A 497 -4.96 -0.25 0.69
N GLN A 498 -4.83 0.05 1.98
CA GLN A 498 -4.76 -0.96 3.02
C GLN A 498 -6.06 -1.73 3.18
N GLU A 499 -7.21 -1.05 3.12
CA GLU A 499 -8.51 -1.72 3.24
C GLU A 499 -8.73 -2.71 2.09
N HIS A 500 -8.34 -2.36 0.85
CA HIS A 500 -8.48 -3.26 -0.30
C HIS A 500 -7.43 -4.38 -0.34
N LEU A 501 -6.21 -4.15 0.16
CA LEU A 501 -5.25 -5.26 0.34
C LEU A 501 -5.73 -6.22 1.45
N ALA A 502 -6.28 -5.69 2.54
CA ALA A 502 -6.81 -6.50 3.64
C ALA A 502 -8.03 -7.34 3.23
N SER A 503 -8.85 -6.85 2.28
CA SER A 503 -9.97 -7.61 1.71
C SER A 503 -9.53 -8.75 0.80
N LYS A 504 -8.24 -8.80 0.41
CA LYS A 504 -7.62 -9.80 -0.47
C LYS A 504 -8.16 -9.82 -1.91
N THR A 505 -9.01 -8.87 -2.29
CA THR A 505 -9.63 -8.84 -3.62
C THR A 505 -8.66 -8.46 -4.73
N HIS A 506 -7.44 -8.03 -4.42
CA HIS A 506 -6.41 -7.65 -5.41
C HIS A 506 -5.11 -8.45 -5.30
N GLY A 507 -5.15 -9.61 -4.62
CA GLY A 507 -3.95 -10.42 -4.43
C GLY A 507 -2.90 -9.72 -3.58
N SER A 508 -1.64 -10.15 -3.70
CA SER A 508 -0.56 -9.69 -2.83
C SER A 508 0.07 -8.35 -3.24
N HIS A 509 -0.16 -7.89 -4.47
CA HIS A 509 0.40 -6.63 -4.98
C HIS A 509 -0.66 -5.84 -5.74
N ALA A 510 -0.73 -4.55 -5.46
CA ALA A 510 -1.62 -3.61 -6.12
C ALA A 510 -1.00 -2.22 -6.09
N THR A 511 -1.42 -1.35 -7.00
CA THR A 511 -1.08 0.07 -6.99
C THR A 511 -2.34 0.90 -6.85
N SER A 512 -2.45 1.69 -5.78
CA SER A 512 -3.54 2.66 -5.63
C SER A 512 -3.11 4.04 -6.11
N ILE A 513 -3.96 4.71 -6.88
CA ILE A 513 -3.67 6.01 -7.49
C ILE A 513 -4.87 6.95 -7.35
N ALA A 514 -4.59 8.25 -7.37
CA ALA A 514 -5.62 9.27 -7.59
C ALA A 514 -5.82 9.47 -9.11
N VAL A 515 -7.07 9.63 -9.54
CA VAL A 515 -7.43 9.82 -10.95
C VAL A 515 -8.35 11.02 -11.08
N ARG A 516 -7.97 11.95 -11.95
CA ARG A 516 -8.73 13.16 -12.29
C ARG A 516 -9.38 13.03 -13.66
N THR A 517 -10.55 13.62 -13.81
CA THR A 517 -11.18 13.83 -15.12
C THR A 517 -10.74 15.15 -15.72
N ASP A 518 -10.32 15.13 -16.98
CA ASP A 518 -9.90 16.30 -17.72
C ASP A 518 -11.05 17.29 -17.90
N ILE A 519 -10.72 18.59 -17.77
CA ILE A 519 -11.66 19.71 -17.89
C ILE A 519 -11.76 20.18 -19.34
#